data_AF-A0A2N2X8W1-F1
#
_entry.id   AF-A0A2N2X8W1-F1
#
_cell.length_a   1.000
_cell.length_b   1.000
_cell.length_c   1.000
_cell.angle_alpha   90.00
_cell.angle_beta   90.00
_cell.angle_gamma   90.00
#
_symmetry.space_group_name_H-M   'P 1'
#
loop_
_entity.id
_entity.type
_entity.pdbx_description
1 polymer ?
#
loop_
_entity_poly.entity_id
_entity_poly.type
_entity_poly.pdbx_seq_one_letter_code
_entity_poly.pdbx_strand_id
1 'polypeptide(L)'
;MFFKDCKQNLKLGDCQSKDFDAHIASISIVFMNYMVLALKKRFEDYETLGILFRNFKDMMLQRTLIQRIWAIIIELFDSVLIQFGVNWEEFMQCLIQNKDQIMEQFYKTFENLFSLNSRKIA
;
A
#
# COMPACT_ATOMS: atom_id res chain seq x y z
N MET A 1 23.04 21.08 -8.18
CA MET A 1 23.29 20.19 -7.01
C MET A 1 24.44 19.23 -7.31
N PHE A 2 24.38 18.45 -8.40
CA PHE A 2 25.44 17.54 -8.88
C PHE A 2 26.91 18.01 -8.69
N PHE A 3 27.30 19.12 -9.32
CA PHE A 3 28.69 19.60 -9.24
C PHE A 3 29.11 19.99 -7.82
N LYS A 4 28.18 20.51 -7.02
CA LYS A 4 28.42 20.85 -5.62
C LYS A 4 28.66 19.57 -4.81
N ASP A 5 27.84 18.54 -5.02
CA ASP A 5 27.97 17.25 -4.33
C ASP A 5 29.26 16.52 -4.74
N CYS A 6 29.61 16.54 -6.02
CA CYS A 6 30.85 15.94 -6.50
C CYS A 6 32.09 16.66 -5.93
N LYS A 7 32.05 17.99 -5.85
CA LYS A 7 33.17 18.78 -5.33
C LYS A 7 33.29 18.69 -3.80
N GLN A 8 32.18 18.73 -3.06
CA GLN A 8 32.18 18.73 -1.59
C GLN A 8 32.27 17.32 -1.00
N ASN A 9 31.51 16.37 -1.52
CA ASN A 9 31.39 15.04 -0.92
C ASN A 9 32.29 14.00 -1.60
N LEU A 10 32.58 14.16 -2.89
CA LEU A 10 33.39 13.21 -3.67
C LEU A 10 34.77 13.75 -4.07
N LYS A 11 35.16 14.93 -3.55
CA LYS A 11 36.49 15.53 -3.73
C LYS A 11 36.93 15.70 -5.19
N LEU A 12 35.98 16.07 -6.06
CA LEU A 12 36.29 16.37 -7.46
C LEU A 12 37.35 17.47 -7.57
N GLY A 13 38.50 17.13 -8.18
CA GLY A 13 39.62 18.05 -8.40
C GLY A 13 40.73 18.00 -7.34
N ASP A 14 40.67 17.06 -6.39
CA ASP A 14 41.70 16.89 -5.34
C ASP A 14 42.91 16.05 -5.81
N CYS A 15 42.86 15.50 -7.04
CA CYS A 15 43.98 14.76 -7.63
C CYS A 15 45.16 15.71 -7.90
N GLN A 16 46.31 15.43 -7.28
CA GLN A 16 47.58 16.16 -7.46
C GLN A 16 48.59 15.37 -8.32
N SER A 17 48.12 14.42 -9.12
CA SER A 17 48.99 13.62 -9.97
C SER A 17 49.54 14.45 -11.12
N LYS A 18 50.72 14.11 -11.62
CA LYS A 18 51.30 14.80 -12.78
C LYS A 18 50.83 14.21 -14.11
N ASP A 19 50.24 13.02 -14.06
CA ASP A 19 49.76 12.30 -15.24
C ASP A 19 48.33 12.69 -15.59
N PHE A 20 48.11 13.01 -16.86
CA PHE A 20 46.78 13.34 -17.37
C PHE A 20 45.80 12.17 -17.25
N ASP A 21 46.28 10.95 -17.46
CA ASP A 21 45.48 9.73 -17.34
C ASP A 21 44.99 9.51 -15.89
N ALA A 22 45.82 9.85 -14.90
CA ALA A 22 45.43 9.80 -13.49
C ALA A 22 44.32 10.82 -13.16
N HIS A 23 44.36 12.00 -13.78
CA HIS A 23 43.30 13.00 -13.65
C HIS A 23 41.99 12.53 -14.32
N ILE A 24 42.06 11.96 -15.52
CA ILE A 24 40.90 11.40 -16.20
C ILE A 24 40.28 10.27 -15.37
N ALA A 25 41.10 9.36 -14.86
CA ALA A 25 40.65 8.25 -14.02
C ALA A 25 39.98 8.77 -12.74
N SER A 26 40.60 9.73 -12.05
CA SER A 26 40.06 10.34 -10.83
C SER A 26 38.68 10.98 -11.07
N ILE A 27 38.54 11.78 -12.12
CA ILE A 27 37.27 12.43 -12.49
C ILE A 27 36.22 11.37 -12.85
N SER A 28 36.60 10.34 -13.61
CA SER A 28 35.70 9.26 -14.02
C SER A 28 35.17 8.46 -12.82
N ILE A 29 36.02 8.14 -11.85
CA ILE A 29 35.63 7.44 -10.62
C ILE A 29 34.65 8.29 -9.80
N VAL A 30 34.91 9.60 -9.67
CA VAL A 30 34.01 10.51 -8.94
C VAL A 30 32.62 10.52 -9.57
N PHE A 31 32.53 10.58 -10.90
CA PHE A 31 31.23 10.56 -11.58
C PHE A 31 30.54 9.20 -11.49
N MET A 32 31.26 8.09 -11.58
CA MET A 32 30.68 6.74 -11.35
C MET A 32 30.11 6.61 -9.94
N ASN A 33 30.85 7.07 -8.93
CA ASN A 33 30.39 7.06 -7.55
C ASN A 33 29.14 7.92 -7.36
N TYR A 34 29.09 9.10 -7.99
CA TYR A 34 27.89 9.92 -7.97
C TYR A 34 26.69 9.20 -8.61
N MET A 35 26.88 8.54 -9.76
CA MET A 35 25.80 7.79 -10.42
C MET A 35 25.23 6.70 -9.51
N VAL A 36 26.09 5.94 -8.82
CA VAL A 36 25.67 4.90 -7.86
C VAL A 36 24.91 5.52 -6.69
N LEU A 37 25.40 6.62 -6.11
CA LEU A 37 24.74 7.31 -5.00
C LEU A 37 23.40 7.92 -5.41
N ALA A 38 23.31 8.51 -6.60
CA ALA A 38 22.07 9.05 -7.16
C ALA A 38 21.04 7.95 -7.43
N LEU A 39 21.51 6.79 -7.91
CA LEU A 39 20.66 5.61 -8.10
C LEU A 39 20.14 5.08 -6.76
N LYS A 40 21.02 4.94 -5.76
CA LYS A 40 20.63 4.53 -4.41
C LYS A 40 19.60 5.48 -3.80
N LYS A 41 19.84 6.80 -3.88
CA LYS A 41 18.88 7.81 -3.43
C LYS A 41 17.52 7.66 -4.12
N ARG A 42 17.52 7.40 -5.43
CA ARG A 42 16.28 7.14 -6.17
C ARG A 42 15.57 5.88 -5.68
N PHE A 43 16.28 4.79 -5.40
CA PHE A 43 15.66 3.59 -4.86
C PHE A 43 15.07 3.82 -3.47
N GLU A 44 15.80 4.47 -2.57
CA GLU A 44 15.32 4.78 -1.22
C GLU A 44 14.12 5.74 -1.24
N ASP A 45 14.19 6.82 -2.03
CA ASP A 45 13.08 7.78 -2.17
C ASP A 45 11.83 7.12 -2.81
N TYR A 46 11.99 6.21 -3.78
CA TYR A 46 10.86 5.47 -4.37
C TYR A 46 10.35 4.34 -3.46
N GLU A 47 11.18 3.75 -2.60
CA GLU A 47 10.76 2.76 -1.61
C GLU A 47 9.83 3.39 -0.57
N THR A 48 10.13 4.61 -0.11
CA THR A 48 9.26 5.33 0.82
C THR A 48 7.90 5.68 0.18
N LEU A 49 7.89 6.15 -1.07
CA LEU A 49 6.64 6.40 -1.80
C LEU A 49 5.87 5.10 -2.07
N GLY A 50 6.57 4.02 -2.38
CA GLY A 50 5.98 2.70 -2.61
C GLY A 50 5.31 2.13 -1.36
N ILE A 51 5.91 2.30 -0.18
CA ILE A 51 5.32 1.93 1.12
C ILE A 51 4.06 2.78 1.37
N LEU A 52 4.14 4.09 1.17
CA LEU A 52 2.99 4.98 1.33
C LEU A 52 1.83 4.60 0.41
N PHE A 53 2.12 4.31 -0.86
CA PHE A 53 1.10 3.92 -1.84
C PHE A 53 0.49 2.55 -1.52
N ARG A 54 1.27 1.63 -0.95
CA ARG A 54 0.79 0.30 -0.51
C ARG A 54 -0.15 0.43 0.68
N ASN A 55 0.22 1.22 1.68
CA ASN A 55 -0.65 1.54 2.81
C ASN A 55 -1.94 2.25 2.35
N PHE A 56 -1.81 3.19 1.41
CA PHE A 56 -2.96 3.89 0.85
C PHE A 56 -3.88 2.97 0.04
N LYS A 57 -3.31 2.04 -0.72
CA LYS A 57 -4.06 0.99 -1.42
C LYS A 57 -4.82 0.10 -0.45
N ASP A 58 -4.21 -0.33 0.64
CA ASP A 58 -4.86 -1.19 1.63
C ASP A 58 -6.00 -0.46 2.35
N MET A 59 -5.79 0.82 2.72
CA MET A 59 -6.86 1.66 3.26
C MET A 59 -8.00 1.88 2.25
N MET A 60 -7.69 2.12 0.97
CA MET A 60 -8.70 2.25 -0.08
C MET A 60 -9.44 0.93 -0.32
N LEU A 61 -8.75 -0.22 -0.30
CA LEU A 61 -9.36 -1.54 -0.43
C LEU A 61 -10.30 -1.81 0.74
N GLN A 62 -9.88 -1.56 1.98
CA GLN A 62 -10.75 -1.70 3.14
C GLN A 62 -12.00 -0.82 3.03
N ARG A 63 -11.83 0.47 2.65
CA ARG A 63 -12.94 1.41 2.50
C ARG A 63 -13.89 1.02 1.38
N THR A 64 -13.37 0.57 0.24
CA THR A 64 -14.18 0.10 -0.89
C THR A 64 -14.91 -1.20 -0.58
N LEU A 65 -14.31 -2.11 0.20
CA LEU A 65 -14.99 -3.33 0.66
C LEU A 65 -16.15 -3.02 1.61
N ILE A 66 -15.93 -2.14 2.60
CA ILE A 66 -16.99 -1.70 3.53
C ILE A 66 -18.13 -1.03 2.75
N GLN A 67 -17.81 -0.16 1.80
CA GLN A 67 -18.81 0.48 0.94
C GLN A 67 -19.61 -0.52 0.11
N ARG A 68 -18.95 -1.55 -0.44
CA ARG A 68 -19.61 -2.60 -1.22
C ARG A 68 -20.51 -3.47 -0.35
N ILE A 69 -20.05 -3.90 0.82
CA ILE A 69 -20.86 -4.67 1.77
C ILE A 69 -22.09 -3.84 2.19
N TRP A 70 -21.90 -2.56 2.47
CA TRP A 70 -22.99 -1.66 2.82
C TRP A 70 -24.02 -1.51 1.69
N ALA A 71 -23.57 -1.37 0.44
CA ALA A 71 -24.46 -1.32 -0.71
C ALA A 71 -25.31 -2.59 -0.84
N ILE A 72 -24.71 -3.77 -0.63
CA ILE A 72 -25.44 -5.06 -0.67
C ILE A 72 -26.50 -5.13 0.44
N ILE A 73 -26.19 -4.61 1.65
CA ILE A 73 -27.17 -4.58 2.76
C ILE A 73 -28.38 -3.70 2.40
N ILE A 74 -28.14 -2.54 1.78
CA ILE A 74 -29.22 -1.66 1.32
C ILE A 74 -30.04 -2.34 0.23
N GLU A 75 -29.40 -2.92 -0.79
CA GLU A 75 -30.10 -3.63 -1.87
C GLU A 75 -30.93 -4.81 -1.35
N LEU A 76 -30.42 -5.55 -0.37
CA LEU A 76 -31.16 -6.64 0.28
C LEU A 76 -32.38 -6.12 1.03
N PHE A 77 -32.23 -5.00 1.76
CA PHE A 77 -33.34 -4.37 2.43
C PHE A 77 -34.42 -3.92 1.43
N ASP A 78 -34.02 -3.21 0.38
CA ASP A 78 -34.95 -2.67 -0.63
C ASP A 78 -35.67 -3.77 -1.41
N SER A 79 -34.96 -4.87 -1.72
CA SER A 79 -35.52 -5.96 -2.52
C SER A 79 -36.37 -6.93 -1.72
N VAL A 80 -36.00 -7.24 -0.47
CA VAL A 80 -36.64 -8.29 0.33
C VAL A 80 -37.47 -7.68 1.46
N LEU A 81 -36.87 -6.85 2.31
CA LEU A 81 -37.47 -6.45 3.59
C LEU A 81 -38.58 -5.41 3.43
N ILE A 82 -38.49 -4.53 2.43
CA ILE A 82 -39.60 -3.61 2.08
C ILE A 82 -40.85 -4.40 1.66
N GLN A 83 -40.70 -5.52 0.95
CA GLN A 83 -41.84 -6.34 0.55
C GLN A 83 -42.56 -6.99 1.75
N PHE A 84 -41.83 -7.21 2.84
CA PHE A 84 -42.38 -7.71 4.10
C PHE A 84 -42.92 -6.60 5.02
N GLY A 85 -42.92 -5.33 4.58
CA GLY A 85 -43.45 -4.21 5.36
C GLY A 85 -42.55 -3.76 6.52
N VAL A 86 -41.26 -4.14 6.50
CA VAL A 86 -40.31 -3.76 7.54
C VAL A 86 -39.84 -2.33 7.31
N ASN A 87 -39.90 -1.49 8.35
CA ASN A 87 -39.40 -0.13 8.29
C ASN A 87 -37.87 -0.07 8.39
N TRP A 88 -37.26 0.87 7.66
CA TRP A 88 -35.80 1.05 7.69
C TRP A 88 -35.26 1.35 9.09
N GLU A 89 -35.97 2.15 9.88
CA GLU A 89 -35.58 2.48 11.26
C GLU A 89 -35.57 1.25 12.17
N GLU A 90 -36.58 0.39 12.07
CA GLU A 90 -36.69 -0.85 12.84
C GLU A 90 -35.57 -1.83 12.45
N PHE A 91 -35.29 -1.95 11.15
CA PHE A 91 -34.19 -2.76 10.65
C PHE A 91 -32.83 -2.26 11.17
N MET A 92 -32.58 -0.96 11.12
CA MET A 92 -31.34 -0.36 11.61
C MET A 92 -31.18 -0.53 13.13
N GLN A 93 -32.26 -0.36 13.91
CA GLN A 93 -32.23 -0.62 15.35
C GLN A 93 -31.93 -2.09 15.66
N CYS A 94 -32.53 -3.02 14.90
CA CYS A 94 -32.29 -4.45 15.04
C CYS A 94 -30.83 -4.82 14.71
N LEU A 95 -30.24 -4.23 13.66
CA LEU A 95 -28.83 -4.42 13.31
C LEU A 95 -27.88 -3.94 14.42
N ILE A 96 -28.19 -2.81 15.04
CA ILE A 96 -27.36 -2.25 16.12
C ILE A 96 -27.48 -3.09 17.40
N GLN A 97 -28.70 -3.48 17.77
CA GLN A 97 -28.95 -4.28 18.97
C GLN A 97 -28.34 -5.69 18.88
N ASN A 98 -28.33 -6.27 17.69
CA ASN A 98 -27.80 -7.61 17.46
C ASN A 98 -26.35 -7.62 16.95
N LYS A 99 -25.63 -6.49 17.02
CA LYS A 99 -24.29 -6.34 16.47
C LYS A 99 -23.35 -7.49 16.87
N ASP A 100 -23.32 -7.84 18.16
CA ASP A 100 -22.38 -8.85 18.67
C ASP A 100 -22.72 -10.26 18.16
N GLN A 101 -24.00 -10.62 18.11
CA GLN A 101 -24.46 -11.89 17.55
C GLN A 101 -24.20 -11.98 16.04
N ILE A 102 -24.49 -10.90 15.30
CA ILE A 102 -24.24 -10.82 13.87
C ILE A 102 -22.75 -10.99 13.59
N MET A 103 -21.88 -10.32 14.36
CA MET A 103 -20.44 -10.46 14.24
C MET A 103 -19.98 -11.90 14.48
N GLU A 104 -20.49 -12.57 15.51
CA GLU A 104 -20.16 -13.97 15.78
C GLU A 104 -20.59 -14.91 14.63
N GLN A 105 -21.78 -14.69 14.06
CA GLN A 105 -22.27 -15.43 12.90
C GLN A 105 -21.42 -15.19 11.65
N PHE A 106 -20.98 -13.95 11.43
CA PHE A 106 -20.06 -13.62 10.34
C PHE A 106 -18.74 -14.37 10.50
N TYR A 107 -18.12 -14.34 11.69
CA TYR A 107 -16.85 -15.06 11.92
C TYR A 107 -16.99 -16.56 11.66
N LYS A 108 -18.03 -17.20 12.18
CA LYS A 108 -18.29 -18.63 11.94
C LYS A 108 -18.51 -18.93 10.46
N THR A 109 -19.23 -18.06 9.74
CA THR A 109 -19.47 -18.23 8.30
C THR A 109 -18.19 -18.08 7.49
N PHE A 110 -17.34 -17.10 7.82
CA PHE A 110 -16.03 -16.95 7.20
C PHE A 110 -15.12 -18.15 7.47
N GLU A 111 -15.05 -18.63 8.70
CA GLU A 111 -14.25 -19.80 9.07
C GLU A 111 -14.72 -21.07 8.34
N ASN A 112 -16.04 -21.25 8.21
CA ASN A 112 -16.63 -22.32 7.41
C ASN A 112 -16.30 -22.19 5.91
N LEU A 113 -16.30 -20.97 5.34
CA LEU A 113 -15.90 -20.74 3.96
C LEU A 113 -14.42 -21.07 3.72
N PHE A 114 -13.52 -20.71 4.64
CA PHE A 114 -12.10 -21.04 4.54
C PHE A 114 -11.84 -22.55 4.68
N SER A 115 -12.51 -23.21 5.62
CA SER A 115 -12.38 -24.68 5.78
C SER A 115 -12.97 -25.47 4.60
N LEU A 116 -14.00 -24.96 3.92
CA LEU A 116 -14.53 -25.53 2.68
C LEU A 116 -13.61 -25.30 1.49
N ASN A 117 -12.92 -24.16 1.43
CA ASN A 117 -11.98 -23.86 0.34
C ASN A 117 -10.75 -24.79 0.37
N SER A 118 -10.30 -25.18 1.58
CA SER A 118 -9.24 -26.19 1.77
C SER A 118 -9.65 -27.61 1.37
N ARG A 119 -10.95 -27.92 1.30
CA ARG A 119 -11.46 -29.25 0.85
C ARG A 119 -11.66 -29.34 -0.66
N LYS A 120 -11.71 -28.23 -1.40
CA LYS A 120 -11.86 -28.22 -2.87
C LYS A 120 -10.55 -28.42 -3.64
N ILE A 121 -9.42 -28.53 -2.94
CA ILE A 121 -8.07 -28.66 -3.53
C ILE A 121 -7.50 -30.10 -3.34
N ALA A 122 -8.31 -31.04 -2.84
CA ALA A 122 -7.96 -32.46 -2.75
C ALA A 122 -8.72 -33.29 -3.80
#